data_AF-A0A7K1BVV6-F1
#
_entry.id   AF-A0A7K1BVV6-F1
#
_cell.length_a   1.000
_cell.length_b   1.000
_cell.length_c   1.000
_cell.angle_alpha   90.00
_cell.angle_beta   90.00
_cell.angle_gamma   90.00
#
_symmetry.space_group_name_H-M   'P 1'
#
loop_
_entity.id
_entity.type
_entity.pdbx_description
1 polymer ?
#
loop_
_entity_poly.entity_id
_entity_poly.type
_entity_poly.pdbx_seq_one_letter_code
_entity_poly.pdbx_strand_id
1 'polypeptide(L)' 'MKSANSEIPYVLYPNSGREWDSVEKRWLGPVSSSFAHSDIESWISLGAKLIGGCCGVTPKDISELGRQILA' A
#
# COMPACT_ATOMS: atom_id res chain seq x y z
N MET A 1 11.89 9.75 -0.73
CA MET A 1 12.76 8.55 -0.64
C MET A 1 13.13 8.12 -2.04
N LYS A 2 14.40 7.88 -2.37
CA LYS A 2 14.79 7.18 -3.60
C LYS A 2 15.35 5.82 -3.20
N SER A 3 14.73 4.76 -3.71
CA SER A 3 15.25 3.39 -3.61
C SER A 3 16.49 3.22 -4.50
N ALA A 4 17.25 2.14 -4.30
CA ALA A 4 18.27 1.72 -5.25
C ALA A 4 17.62 1.29 -6.57
N ASN A 5 18.16 1.69 -7.73
CA ASN A 5 17.67 1.25 -9.05
C ASN A 5 17.91 -0.25 -9.24
N SER A 6 16.88 -0.97 -9.66
CA SER A 6 16.87 -2.43 -9.83
C SER A 6 16.22 -2.79 -11.17
N GLU A 7 16.79 -3.77 -11.88
CA GLU A 7 16.12 -4.40 -13.03
C GLU A 7 15.04 -5.40 -12.59
N ILE A 8 15.10 -5.85 -11.33
CA ILE A 8 14.06 -6.69 -10.73
C ILE A 8 12.87 -5.80 -10.36
N PRO A 9 11.63 -6.17 -10.75
CA PRO A 9 10.43 -5.40 -10.44
C PRO A 9 10.21 -5.16 -8.94
N TYR A 10 9.74 -3.97 -8.58
CA TYR A 10 9.32 -3.68 -7.20
C TYR A 10 7.91 -4.18 -6.93
N VAL A 11 7.73 -4.74 -5.73
CA VAL A 11 6.45 -5.21 -5.18
C VAL A 11 6.12 -4.36 -3.96
N LEU A 12 4.92 -3.77 -3.92
CA LEU A 12 4.41 -3.03 -2.76
C LEU A 12 3.16 -3.69 -2.18
N TYR A 13 3.12 -3.83 -0.87
CA TYR A 13 2.00 -4.41 -0.13
C TYR A 13 1.88 -3.74 1.26
N PRO A 14 1.47 -2.47 1.34
CA PRO A 14 1.38 -1.76 2.61
C PRO A 14 0.24 -2.29 3.50
N ASN A 15 0.33 -1.98 4.79
CA ASN A 15 -0.75 -2.19 5.76
C ASN A 15 -1.83 -1.11 5.61
N SER A 16 -3.00 -1.34 6.21
CA SER A 16 -4.17 -0.45 6.27
C SER A 16 -3.99 0.88 7.04
N GLY A 17 -2.76 1.36 7.20
CA GLY A 17 -2.46 2.63 7.86
C GLY A 17 -2.57 2.63 9.39
N ARG A 18 -2.82 1.48 10.02
CA ARG A 18 -2.84 1.38 11.48
C ARG A 18 -1.46 1.54 12.09
N GLU A 19 -1.41 2.19 13.24
CA GLU A 19 -0.18 2.35 14.02
C GLU A 19 0.04 1.16 14.94
N TRP A 20 1.28 0.68 15.05
CA TRP A 20 1.61 -0.40 15.98
C TRP A 20 2.03 0.19 17.33
N ASP A 21 1.25 -0.10 18.36
CA ASP A 21 1.62 0.13 19.75
C ASP A 21 2.55 -0.99 20.22
N SER A 22 3.83 -0.67 20.34
CA SER A 22 4.85 -1.65 20.76
C SER A 22 4.82 -2.00 22.26
N VAL A 23 4.22 -1.14 23.09
CA VAL A 23 4.12 -1.36 24.54
C VAL A 23 2.97 -2.32 24.81
N GLU A 24 1.78 -1.99 24.33
CA GLU A 24 0.56 -2.79 24.52
C GLU A 24 0.43 -3.93 23.49
N LYS A 25 1.36 -4.00 22.53
CA LYS A 25 1.40 -5.00 21.44
C LYS A 25 0.09 -5.10 20.68
N ARG A 26 -0.46 -3.96 20.27
CA ARG A 26 -1.75 -3.88 19.56
C ARG A 26 -1.72 -2.84 18.46
N TRP A 27 -2.65 -2.96 17.51
CA TRP A 27 -2.85 -1.96 16.48
C TRP A 27 -3.80 -0.86 16.97
N LEU A 28 -3.41 0.40 16.74
CA LEU A 28 -4.18 1.60 17.03
C LEU A 28 -4.77 2.21 15.76
N GLY A 29 -5.84 2.97 15.94
CA GLY A 29 -6.53 3.69 14.86
C GLY A 29 -7.51 2.83 14.07
N PRO A 30 -8.37 3.48 13.27
CA PRO A 30 -9.32 2.78 12.40
C PRO A 30 -8.56 2.02 11.31
N VAL A 31 -9.17 0.95 10.79
CA VAL A 31 -8.73 0.39 9.51
C VAL A 31 -9.05 1.42 8.43
N SER A 32 -8.03 2.09 7.91
CA SER A 32 -8.13 2.98 6.75
C SER A 32 -7.31 2.40 5.61
N SER A 33 -7.83 1.36 5.00
CA SER A 33 -7.23 0.68 3.85
C SER A 33 -7.43 1.43 2.52
N SER A 34 -7.80 2.72 2.58
CA SER A 34 -7.88 3.57 1.41
C SER A 34 -6.48 3.88 0.91
N PHE A 35 -6.16 3.37 -0.27
CA PHE A 35 -4.98 3.79 -1.01
C PHE A 35 -5.23 5.20 -1.55
N ALA A 36 -4.44 6.17 -1.11
CA ALA A 36 -4.49 7.50 -1.67
C ALA A 36 -4.03 7.47 -3.13
N HIS A 37 -4.75 8.15 -4.02
CA HIS A 37 -4.44 8.18 -5.44
C HIS A 37 -2.99 8.65 -5.71
N SER A 38 -2.56 9.69 -4.99
CA SER A 38 -1.20 10.23 -5.07
C SER A 38 -0.12 9.21 -4.69
N ASP A 39 -0.42 8.31 -3.75
CA ASP A 39 0.54 7.26 -3.36
C ASP A 39 0.68 6.22 -4.46
N ILE A 40 -0.44 5.81 -5.07
CA ILE A 40 -0.44 4.86 -6.19
C ILE A 40 0.33 5.44 -7.38
N GLU A 41 0.04 6.68 -7.78
CA GLU A 41 0.77 7.37 -8.86
C GLU A 41 2.28 7.44 -8.56
N SER A 42 2.63 7.81 -7.32
CA SER A 42 4.02 7.87 -6.89
C SER A 42 4.70 6.51 -6.99
N TRP A 43 4.08 5.44 -6.50
CA TRP A 43 4.64 4.09 -6.57
C TRP A 43 4.86 3.63 -8.01
N ILE A 44 3.89 3.86 -8.90
CA ILE A 44 4.02 3.55 -10.33
C ILE A 44 5.17 4.33 -10.95
N SER A 45 5.26 5.63 -10.68
CA SER A 45 6.33 6.50 -11.20
C SER A 45 7.73 6.08 -10.74
N LEU A 46 7.81 5.46 -9.56
CA LEU A 46 9.05 4.93 -8.98
C LEU A 46 9.36 3.49 -9.41
N GLY A 47 8.55 2.89 -10.31
CA GLY A 47 8.85 1.60 -10.93
C GLY A 47 8.14 0.40 -10.31
N ALA A 48 7.14 0.61 -9.45
CA ALA A 48 6.29 -0.46 -8.95
C ALA A 48 5.63 -1.23 -10.11
N LYS A 49 5.66 -2.56 -10.06
CA LYS A 49 4.98 -3.43 -11.04
C LYS A 49 3.90 -4.30 -10.42
N LEU A 50 4.02 -4.60 -9.12
CA LEU A 50 3.02 -5.34 -8.37
C LEU A 50 2.62 -4.50 -7.16
N ILE A 51 1.34 -4.18 -7.05
CA ILE A 51 0.79 -3.38 -5.95
C ILE A 51 -0.39 -4.14 -5.36
N GLY A 52 -0.35 -4.37 -4.05
CA GLY A 52 -1.38 -5.07 -3.29
C GLY A 52 -1.49 -4.53 -1.88
N GLY A 53 -1.84 -5.39 -0.92
CA GLY A 53 -1.98 -5.00 0.48
C GLY A 53 -1.61 -6.12 1.44
N CYS A 54 -1.31 -5.73 2.67
CA CYS A 54 -0.94 -6.64 3.76
C CYS A 54 -1.98 -6.57 4.88
N CYS A 55 -1.57 -6.27 6.12
CA CYS A 55 -2.47 -6.35 7.27
C CYS A 55 -3.60 -5.31 7.21
N GLY A 56 -4.84 -5.82 7.30
CA GLY A 56 -6.06 -5.02 7.34
C GLY A 56 -6.49 -4.46 5.97
N VAL A 57 -5.84 -4.83 4.88
CA VAL A 57 -6.35 -4.55 3.53
C VAL A 57 -7.36 -5.64 3.16
N THR A 58 -8.52 -5.24 2.64
CA THR A 58 -9.65 -6.14 2.33
C THR A 58 -9.82 -6.34 0.83
N PRO A 59 -10.60 -7.34 0.38
CA PRO A 59 -10.93 -7.51 -1.03
C PRO A 59 -11.59 -6.28 -1.68
N LYS A 60 -12.37 -5.50 -0.89
CA LYS A 60 -12.98 -4.25 -1.35
C LYS A 60 -11.91 -3.22 -1.70
N ASP A 61 -10.86 -3.12 -0.90
CA ASP A 61 -9.77 -2.17 -1.09
C ASP A 61 -8.92 -2.54 -2.31
N ILE A 62 -8.65 -3.84 -2.49
CA ILE A 62 -7.96 -4.33 -3.69
C ILE A 62 -8.78 -4.07 -4.95
N SER A 63 -10.11 -4.20 -4.88
CA SER A 63 -10.99 -3.88 -6.01
C SER A 63 -10.99 -2.39 -6.34
N GLU A 64 -10.93 -1.52 -5.32
CA GLU A 64 -10.79 -0.07 -5.52
C GLU A 64 -9.42 0.30 -6.08
N LEU A 65 -8.34 -0.29 -5.55
CA LEU A 65 -6.98 -0.14 -6.09
C LEU A 65 -6.94 -0.52 -7.58
N GLY A 66 -7.56 -1.64 -7.95
CA GLY A 66 -7.66 -2.07 -9.34
C GLY A 66 -8.38 -1.05 -10.24
N ARG A 67 -9.45 -0.42 -9.74
CA ARG A 67 -10.13 0.67 -10.46
C ARG A 67 -9.22 1.88 -10.65
N GLN A 68 -8.43 2.24 -9.64
CA GLN A 68 -7.52 3.39 -9.72
C GLN A 68 -6.33 3.17 -10.66
N ILE A 69 -5.88 1.93 -10.85
CA ILE A 69 -4.75 1.59 -11.74
C ILE A 69 -5.19 1.43 -13.20
N LEU A 70 -6.41 0.95 -13.44
CA LEU A 70 -6.93 0.67 -14.78
C LEU A 70 -7.69 1.84 -15.42
N ALA A 71 -7.91 2.93 -14.68
CA ALA A 71 -8.46 4.18 -15.18
C ALA A 71 -7.39 4.98 -15.94
#